data_AF-A0A2W4PPZ9-F1
#
_entry.id   AF-A0A2W4PPZ9-F1
#
_cell.length_a   1.000
_cell.length_b   1.000
_cell.length_c   1.000
_cell.angle_alpha   90.00
_cell.angle_beta   90.00
_cell.angle_gamma   90.00
#
_symmetry.space_group_name_H-M   'P 1'
#
loop_
_entity.id
_entity.type
_entity.pdbx_description
1 polymer ?
#
loop_
_entity_poly.entity_id
_entity_poly.type
_entity_poly.pdbx_seq_one_letter_code
_entity_poly.pdbx_strand_id
1 'polypeptide(L)'
;MCYSAKVVARWREFCRASSIRIDLEEFHRLYTLRQHDGLAARLPRGFDLEFSSPEAELERQIQAAIAAWRTQRMAELERELFAQRRR
;
A
#
# COMPACT_ATOMS: atom_id res chain seq x y z
N MET A 1 -10.70 12.34 -25.33
CA MET A 1 -9.73 12.67 -24.25
C MET A 1 -10.13 11.93 -22.98
N CYS A 2 -9.56 10.76 -22.71
CA CYS A 2 -9.91 9.96 -21.54
C CYS A 2 -9.16 10.46 -20.29
N TYR A 3 -9.88 10.71 -19.21
CA TYR A 3 -9.35 11.18 -17.93
C TYR A 3 -8.23 10.26 -17.40
N SER A 4 -8.36 8.95 -17.61
CA SER A 4 -7.36 7.93 -17.27
C SER A 4 -6.00 8.18 -17.93
N ALA A 5 -5.97 8.58 -19.20
CA ALA A 5 -4.73 8.88 -19.91
C ALA A 5 -4.02 10.13 -19.35
N LYS A 6 -4.79 11.12 -18.87
CA LYS A 6 -4.24 12.33 -18.24
C LYS A 6 -3.62 12.04 -16.86
N VAL A 7 -4.25 11.15 -16.09
CA VAL A 7 -3.74 10.69 -14.80
C VAL A 7 -2.42 9.95 -14.97
N VAL A 8 -2.32 9.05 -15.95
CA VAL A 8 -1.08 8.32 -16.25
C VAL A 8 0.04 9.26 -16.72
N ALA A 9 -0.29 10.26 -17.53
CA ALA A 9 0.69 11.26 -17.99
C ALA A 9 1.24 12.09 -16.82
N ARG A 10 0.37 12.59 -15.92
CA ARG A 10 0.77 13.33 -14.73
C ARG A 10 1.54 12.48 -13.72
N TRP A 11 1.19 11.20 -13.58
CA TRP A 11 1.97 10.27 -12.77
C TRP A 11 3.40 10.13 -13.29
N ARG A 12 3.58 9.99 -14.60
CA ARG A 12 4.91 9.89 -15.23
C ARG A 12 5.71 11.20 -15.16
N GLU A 13 5.06 12.35 -15.15
CA GLU A 13 5.72 13.64 -14.87
C GLU A 13 6.15 13.73 -13.40
N PHE A 14 5.26 13.37 -12.48
CA PHE A 14 5.56 13.32 -11.06
C PHE A 14 6.75 12.40 -10.77
N CYS A 15 6.79 11.19 -11.31
CA CYS A 15 7.93 10.27 -11.13
C CYS A 15 9.24 10.79 -11.74
N ARG A 16 9.18 11.63 -12.78
CA ARG A 16 10.37 12.22 -13.42
C ARG A 16 10.89 13.44 -12.66
N ALA A 17 9.99 14.23 -12.07
CA ALA A 17 10.34 15.41 -11.27
C ALA A 17 10.70 15.06 -9.82
N SER A 18 10.13 13.98 -9.33
CA SER A 18 10.26 13.56 -7.93
C SER A 18 11.39 12.54 -7.84
N SER A 19 12.62 13.02 -7.68
CA SER A 19 13.74 12.24 -7.12
C SER A 19 13.52 11.96 -5.63
N ILE A 20 12.31 11.55 -5.25
CA ILE A 20 12.00 11.08 -3.90
C ILE A 20 12.56 9.66 -3.81
N ARG A 21 13.78 9.55 -3.33
CA ARG A 21 14.31 8.28 -2.82
C ARG A 21 13.69 8.08 -1.44
N ILE A 22 12.51 7.46 -1.39
CA ILE A 22 12.06 6.83 -0.15
C ILE A 22 13.00 5.65 0.04
N ASP A 23 13.81 5.71 1.10
CA ASP A 23 14.69 4.62 1.44
C ASP A 23 13.88 3.41 1.93
N LEU A 24 14.46 2.23 1.83
CA LEU A 24 13.82 0.99 2.23
C LEU A 24 13.47 1.00 3.74
N GLU A 25 14.27 1.68 4.56
CA GLU A 25 13.98 1.91 5.98
C GLU A 25 12.71 2.75 6.20
N GLU A 26 12.48 3.75 5.35
CA GLU A 26 11.28 4.59 5.44
C GLU A 26 10.04 3.80 5.00
N PHE A 27 10.17 2.91 4.01
CA PHE A 27 9.10 1.95 3.70
C PHE A 27 8.80 1.04 4.89
N HIS A 28 9.83 0.47 5.53
CA HIS A 28 9.64 -0.34 6.72
C HIS A 28 8.87 0.42 7.80
N ARG A 29 9.29 1.65 8.13
CA ARG A 29 8.60 2.52 9.08
C ARG A 29 7.12 2.77 8.69
N LEU A 30 6.85 3.11 7.44
CA LEU A 30 5.50 3.40 6.95
C LEU A 30 4.58 2.17 7.04
N TYR A 31 5.10 0.97 6.73
CA TYR A 31 4.31 -0.26 6.85
C TYR A 31 4.09 -0.70 8.30
N THR A 32 5.07 -0.50 9.18
CA THR A 32 4.88 -0.70 10.63
C THR A 32 3.81 0.25 11.17
N LEU A 33 3.85 1.54 10.81
CA LEU A 33 2.82 2.51 11.20
C LEU A 33 1.43 2.13 10.68
N ARG A 34 1.34 1.65 9.42
CA ARG A 34 0.08 1.15 8.83
C ARG A 34 -0.50 -0.03 9.62
N GLN A 35 0.36 -0.93 10.09
CA GLN A 35 -0.04 -2.09 10.87
C GLN A 35 -0.64 -1.70 12.23
N HIS A 36 -0.11 -0.65 12.86
CA HIS A 36 -0.56 -0.22 14.19
C HIS A 36 -1.75 0.75 14.16
N ASP A 37 -1.74 1.74 13.27
CA ASP A 37 -2.68 2.85 13.35
C ASP A 37 -3.82 2.83 12.33
N GLY A 38 -3.82 1.92 11.34
CA GLY A 38 -4.90 1.66 10.37
C GLY A 38 -5.25 2.82 9.40
N LEU A 39 -5.10 4.06 9.84
CA LEU A 39 -5.41 5.34 9.20
C LEU A 39 -4.15 6.11 8.78
N ALA A 40 -2.98 5.82 9.40
CA ALA A 40 -1.78 6.66 9.29
C ALA A 40 -1.05 6.59 7.94
N ALA A 41 -1.28 5.55 7.13
CA ALA A 41 -0.65 5.45 5.81
C ALA A 41 -1.59 4.81 4.78
N ARG A 42 -2.31 5.67 4.05
CA ARG A 42 -2.97 5.28 2.79
C ARG A 42 -1.91 5.06 1.71
N LEU A 43 -1.12 4.00 1.86
CA LEU A 43 -0.12 3.58 0.88
C LEU A 43 -0.84 3.11 -0.39
N PRO A 44 -0.45 3.63 -1.57
CA PRO A 44 -0.89 3.09 -2.85
C PRO A 44 -0.64 1.58 -2.94
N ARG A 45 -1.63 0.83 -3.44
CA ARG A 45 -1.49 -0.63 -3.66
C ARG A 45 -0.30 -0.98 -4.57
N GLY A 46 0.11 -0.05 -5.43
CA GLY A 46 1.28 -0.23 -6.30
C GLY A 46 2.57 -0.46 -5.51
N PHE A 47 2.72 0.15 -4.33
CA PHE A 47 3.89 -0.09 -3.49
C PHE A 47 3.87 -1.48 -2.84
N ASP A 48 2.69 -2.01 -2.49
CA ASP A 48 2.61 -3.36 -1.94
C ASP A 48 3.10 -4.42 -2.97
N LEU A 49 2.95 -4.15 -4.29
CA LEU A 49 3.36 -5.06 -5.35
C LEU A 49 4.88 -5.15 -5.49
N GLU A 50 5.61 -4.07 -5.21
CA GLU A 50 7.08 -4.07 -5.25
C GLU A 50 7.67 -5.06 -4.23
N PHE A 51 6.96 -5.30 -3.11
CA PHE A 51 7.38 -6.23 -2.07
C PHE A 51 6.79 -7.65 -2.23
N SER A 52 6.25 -8.00 -3.41
CA SER A 52 5.72 -9.36 -3.64
C SER A 52 6.81 -10.43 -3.74
N SER A 53 8.03 -10.04 -4.10
CA SER A 53 9.17 -10.92 -4.30
C SER A 53 10.39 -10.36 -3.56
N PRO A 54 10.44 -10.46 -2.22
CA PRO A 54 11.51 -9.86 -1.43
C PRO A 54 12.83 -10.64 -1.60
N GLU A 55 13.91 -9.91 -1.82
CA GLU A 55 15.28 -10.45 -1.88
C GLU A 55 16.02 -10.15 -0.57
N ALA A 56 15.79 -8.97 0.00
CA ALA A 56 16.44 -8.51 1.23
C ALA A 56 15.65 -8.85 2.52
N GLU A 57 16.34 -8.91 3.65
CA GLU A 57 15.71 -9.16 4.96
C GLU A 57 14.69 -8.07 5.34
N LEU A 58 15.02 -6.81 5.06
CA LEU A 58 14.13 -5.69 5.33
C LEU A 58 12.86 -5.74 4.45
N GLU A 59 12.98 -6.20 3.21
CA GLU A 59 11.82 -6.42 2.32
C GLU A 59 10.92 -7.56 2.82
N ARG A 60 11.50 -8.62 3.40
CA ARG A 60 10.73 -9.69 4.04
C ARG A 60 9.93 -9.17 5.23
N GLN A 61 10.51 -8.29 6.04
CA GLN A 61 9.81 -7.66 7.16
C GLN A 61 8.66 -6.77 6.68
N ILE A 62 8.87 -5.99 5.62
CA ILE A 62 7.83 -5.21 4.96
C ILE A 62 6.71 -6.12 4.43
N GLN A 63 7.06 -7.21 3.75
CA GLN A 63 6.09 -8.18 3.23
C GLN A 63 5.25 -8.80 4.35
N ALA A 64 5.86 -9.14 5.49
CA ALA A 64 5.15 -9.66 6.66
C ALA A 64 4.17 -8.63 7.24
N ALA A 65 4.57 -7.36 7.33
CA ALA A 65 3.69 -6.28 7.77
C ALA A 65 2.50 -6.07 6.82
N ILE A 66 2.74 -6.13 5.50
CA ILE A 66 1.68 -6.08 4.48
C ILE A 66 0.69 -7.25 4.66
N ALA A 67 1.19 -8.47 4.83
CA ALA A 67 0.36 -9.66 4.99
C ALA A 67 -0.50 -9.58 6.26
N ALA A 68 0.07 -9.16 7.39
CA ALA A 68 -0.65 -8.99 8.65
C ALA A 68 -1.80 -7.98 8.51
N TRP A 69 -1.52 -6.81 7.90
CA TRP A 69 -2.54 -5.79 7.66
C TRP A 69 -3.66 -6.28 6.73
N ARG A 70 -3.32 -7.02 5.65
CA ARG A 70 -4.32 -7.58 4.73
C ARG A 70 -5.26 -8.56 5.44
N THR A 71 -4.73 -9.44 6.28
CA THR A 71 -5.55 -10.39 7.05
C THR A 71 -6.54 -9.68 7.97
N GLN A 72 -6.07 -8.66 8.71
CA GLN A 72 -6.95 -7.84 9.56
C GLN A 72 -8.04 -7.13 8.74
N ARG A 73 -7.65 -6.50 7.63
CA ARG A 73 -8.57 -5.72 6.80
C ARG A 73 -9.58 -6.61 6.06
N MET A 74 -9.21 -7.83 5.65
CA MET A 74 -10.15 -8.79 5.06
C MET A 74 -11.27 -9.14 6.04
N ALA A 75 -10.93 -9.46 7.29
CA ALA A 75 -11.93 -9.78 8.32
C ALA A 75 -12.86 -8.60 8.64
N GLU A 76 -12.38 -7.36 8.55
CA GLU A 76 -13.24 -6.16 8.64
C GLU A 76 -14.18 -6.02 7.45
N LEU A 77 -13.65 -6.14 6.23
CA LEU A 77 -14.43 -6.01 5.00
C LEU A 77 -15.50 -7.11 4.86
N GLU A 78 -15.20 -8.34 5.28
CA GLU A 78 -16.18 -9.43 5.32
C GLU A 78 -17.35 -9.07 6.24
N ARG A 79 -17.07 -8.57 7.45
CA ARG A 79 -18.10 -8.10 8.39
C ARG A 79 -18.93 -6.96 7.80
N GLU A 80 -18.30 -5.99 7.15
CA GLU A 80 -18.98 -4.87 6.47
C GLU A 80 -19.88 -5.36 5.32
N LEU A 81 -19.42 -6.31 4.50
CA LEU A 81 -20.19 -6.91 3.40
C LEU A 81 -21.44 -7.65 3.91
N PHE A 82 -21.30 -8.44 4.99
CA PHE A 82 -22.45 -9.12 5.60
C PHE A 82 -23.46 -8.14 6.19
N ALA A 83 -23.00 -7.03 6.79
CA ALA A 83 -23.88 -5.99 7.29
C ALA A 83 -24.65 -5.28 6.18
N GLN A 84 -24.00 -5.01 5.04
CA GLN A 84 -24.63 -4.39 3.87
C GLN A 84 -25.68 -5.29 3.22
N ARG A 85 -25.44 -6.61 3.14
CA ARG A 85 -26.38 -7.57 2.53
C ARG A 85 -27.67 -7.79 3.32
N ARG A 86 -27.71 -7.38 4.60
CA ARG A 86 -28.93 -7.44 5.44
C ARG A 86 -29.87 -6.24 5.27
N ARG A 87 -29.49 -5.22 4.49
CA ARG A 87 -30.38 -4.13 4.04
C ARG A 87 -31.05 -4.50 2.73
#